data_AF-A0A8R1IT21-F1
#
_entry.id   AF-A0A8R1IT21-F1
#
_cell.length_a   1.000
_cell.length_b   1.000
_cell.length_c   1.000
_cell.angle_alpha   90.00
_cell.angle_beta   90.00
_cell.angle_gamma   90.00
#
_symmetry.space_group_name_H-M   'P 1'
#
loop_
_entity.id
_entity.type
_entity.pdbx_description
1 polymer ?
#
loop_
_entity_poly.entity_id
_entity_poly.type
_entity_poly.pdbx_seq_one_letter_code
_entity_poly.pdbx_strand_id
1 'polypeptide(L)'
;MQFLVFFCLISVINAHVWNSDGSDRIVSQFIEMFAKTLSSQNRNAICNLFDDQYVFVGCTRQMNKELGTHLLTHLPAGTQFSFQLVKSCYKHQNVIEFSANVQGLGAPFQAQFLLVLGRGTFKLTYGTMTVCQQVPVAPVAPVAPPAIVDNSQVIVVTFLKQLESVIYQKDFQRFMQLVADGFIWQDCSAKYDRTQTIISLPNGACQTSKLLSYKVVDSSCIEYTVITKGVQGTAVKVQFTLHLNQNGGQLTGAKTLECSMAQNVYNNGNNNNNNQYALQQ
;
A
#
# COMPACT_ATOMS: atom_id res chain seq x y z
N MET A 1 28.27 47.85 31.93
CA MET A 1 28.25 46.41 31.59
C MET A 1 27.05 45.78 32.28
N GLN A 2 25.81 45.89 31.80
CA GLN A 2 25.29 45.71 30.44
C GLN A 2 25.04 44.22 30.11
N PHE A 3 23.76 43.80 30.24
CA PHE A 3 23.05 42.86 29.34
C PHE A 3 23.28 41.33 29.39
N LEU A 4 23.40 40.66 30.55
CA LEU A 4 23.45 39.18 30.56
C LEU A 4 22.73 38.46 31.72
N VAL A 5 21.61 38.97 32.23
CA VAL A 5 20.81 38.21 33.24
C VAL A 5 19.31 38.12 32.89
N PHE A 6 18.84 38.74 31.79
CA PHE A 6 17.42 38.79 31.45
C PHE A 6 16.96 37.79 30.37
N PHE A 7 17.85 36.92 29.85
CA PHE A 7 17.51 35.96 28.78
C PHE A 7 17.39 34.48 29.23
N CYS A 8 17.40 34.19 30.53
CA CYS A 8 17.19 32.81 31.02
C CYS A 8 15.75 32.51 31.49
N LEU A 9 14.79 33.41 31.28
CA LEU A 9 13.40 33.20 31.76
C LEU A 9 12.32 33.18 30.67
N ILE A 10 12.69 33.08 29.39
CA ILE A 10 11.73 32.80 28.30
C ILE A 10 12.29 31.69 27.40
N SER A 11 12.44 30.49 27.95
CA SER A 11 12.55 29.26 27.16
C SER A 11 11.89 28.07 27.86
N VAL A 12 10.95 28.34 28.78
CA VAL A 12 10.04 27.33 29.32
C VAL A 12 8.65 27.65 28.80
N ILE A 13 8.46 27.48 27.49
CA ILE A 13 7.14 27.29 26.88
C ILE A 13 7.28 26.13 25.91
N ASN A 14 6.94 24.94 26.40
CA ASN A 14 6.56 23.74 25.65
C ASN A 14 7.33 23.45 24.34
N ALA A 15 8.57 22.99 24.47
CA ALA A 15 9.16 22.17 23.43
C ALA A 15 8.54 20.76 23.45
N HIS A 16 7.27 20.66 23.07
CA HIS A 16 6.72 19.46 22.44
C HIS A 16 6.46 19.78 20.96
N VAL A 17 7.39 20.48 20.33
CA VAL A 17 7.47 20.58 18.88
C VAL A 17 8.02 19.24 18.41
N TRP A 18 7.12 18.28 18.18
CA TRP A 18 7.44 17.20 17.27
C TRP A 18 7.85 17.86 15.96
N ASN A 19 9.03 17.49 15.48
CA ASN A 19 9.58 17.96 14.22
C ASN A 19 8.63 17.52 13.09
N SER A 20 7.58 18.31 12.84
CA SER A 20 6.55 18.02 11.85
C SER A 20 7.19 18.21 10.49
N ASP A 21 7.38 17.11 9.76
CA ASP A 21 7.90 17.08 8.38
C ASP A 21 6.92 17.71 7.36
N GLY A 22 5.94 18.49 7.83
CA GLY A 22 4.85 19.07 7.05
C GLY A 22 3.66 18.15 6.86
N SER A 23 3.76 16.86 7.24
CA SER A 23 2.68 15.89 7.07
C SER A 23 1.43 16.25 7.88
N ASP A 24 1.58 16.79 9.10
CA ASP A 24 0.43 17.13 9.95
C ASP A 24 -0.49 18.13 9.28
N ARG A 25 0.09 19.15 8.62
CA ARG A 25 -0.69 20.16 7.88
C ARG A 25 -1.50 19.53 6.75
N ILE A 26 -0.89 18.62 5.99
CA ILE A 26 -1.56 17.95 4.87
C ILE A 26 -2.66 17.01 5.38
N VAL A 27 -2.39 16.26 6.45
CA VAL A 27 -3.37 15.35 7.05
C VAL A 27 -4.53 16.11 7.67
N SER A 28 -4.27 17.22 8.37
CA SER A 28 -5.33 18.09 8.89
C SER A 28 -6.22 18.64 7.77
N GLN A 29 -5.62 19.13 6.68
CA GLN A 29 -6.39 19.58 5.50
C GLN A 29 -7.22 18.46 4.89
N PHE A 30 -6.67 17.25 4.81
CA PHE A 30 -7.41 16.07 4.34
C PHE A 30 -8.57 15.73 5.29
N ILE A 31 -8.36 15.73 6.60
CA ILE A 31 -9.41 15.47 7.61
C ILE A 31 -10.55 16.50 7.51
N GLU A 32 -10.22 17.78 7.36
CA GLU A 32 -11.23 18.84 7.18
C GLU A 32 -12.02 18.65 5.89
N MET A 33 -11.34 18.32 4.78
CA MET A 33 -11.98 18.00 3.51
C MET A 33 -12.90 16.78 3.67
N PHE A 34 -12.42 15.73 4.33
CA PHE A 34 -13.17 14.50 4.59
C PHE A 34 -14.48 14.81 5.33
N ALA A 35 -14.40 15.60 6.40
CA ALA A 35 -15.58 16.01 7.18
C ALA A 35 -16.58 16.81 6.32
N LYS A 36 -16.10 17.78 5.52
CA LYS A 36 -16.95 18.55 4.58
C LYS A 36 -17.62 17.65 3.55
N THR A 37 -16.88 16.66 3.02
CA THR A 37 -17.41 15.71 2.04
C THR A 37 -18.49 14.81 2.66
N LEU A 38 -18.32 14.37 3.90
CA LEU A 38 -19.38 13.62 4.60
C LEU A 38 -20.66 14.43 4.78
N SER A 39 -20.53 15.71 5.15
CA SER A 39 -21.67 16.61 5.33
C SER A 39 -22.46 16.85 4.03
N SER A 40 -21.82 16.66 2.87
CA SER A 40 -22.52 16.76 1.58
C SER A 40 -23.52 15.62 1.31
N GLN A 41 -23.40 14.50 2.06
CA GLN A 41 -24.13 13.24 1.83
C GLN A 41 -24.04 12.70 0.39
N ASN A 42 -23.11 13.23 -0.42
CA ASN A 42 -22.92 12.81 -1.80
C ASN A 42 -22.06 11.55 -1.84
N ARG A 43 -22.71 10.41 -2.10
CA ARG A 43 -22.05 9.10 -2.20
C ARG A 43 -20.83 9.10 -3.12
N ASN A 44 -20.90 9.78 -4.27
CA ASN A 44 -19.78 9.80 -5.22
C ASN A 44 -18.60 10.61 -4.68
N ALA A 45 -18.87 11.72 -3.99
CA ALA A 45 -17.83 12.52 -3.36
C ALA A 45 -17.16 11.74 -2.21
N ILE A 46 -17.94 11.05 -1.38
CA ILE A 46 -17.43 10.21 -0.29
C ILE A 46 -16.61 9.03 -0.84
N CYS A 47 -17.11 8.37 -1.89
CA CYS A 47 -16.40 7.30 -2.59
C CYS A 47 -15.03 7.75 -3.11
N ASN A 48 -14.91 9.00 -3.55
CA ASN A 48 -13.66 9.55 -4.08
C ASN A 48 -12.58 9.83 -3.03
N LEU A 49 -12.90 9.82 -1.73
CA LEU A 49 -11.94 9.93 -0.64
C LEU A 49 -11.06 8.68 -0.50
N PHE A 50 -11.51 7.57 -1.09
CA PHE A 50 -10.86 6.28 -1.02
C PHE A 50 -10.22 5.91 -2.36
N ASP A 51 -9.06 5.27 -2.28
CA ASP A 51 -8.48 4.57 -3.42
C ASP A 51 -9.34 3.35 -3.80
N ASP A 52 -9.28 2.94 -5.07
CA ASP A 52 -10.04 1.78 -5.57
C ASP A 52 -9.68 0.48 -4.84
N GLN A 53 -8.46 0.39 -4.31
CA GLN A 53 -7.98 -0.76 -3.54
C GLN A 53 -8.04 -0.52 -2.02
N TYR A 54 -8.79 0.49 -1.56
CA TYR A 54 -8.88 0.81 -0.13
C TYR A 54 -9.36 -0.37 0.71
N VAL A 55 -8.65 -0.62 1.81
CA VAL A 55 -9.03 -1.57 2.85
C VAL A 55 -8.82 -0.95 4.23
N PHE A 56 -9.83 -1.09 5.09
CA PHE A 56 -9.75 -0.84 6.52
C PHE A 56 -9.85 -2.14 7.29
N VAL A 57 -8.92 -2.39 8.21
CA VAL A 57 -8.91 -3.57 9.09
C VAL A 57 -9.38 -3.16 10.48
N GLY A 58 -10.61 -3.53 10.82
CA GLY A 58 -11.12 -3.43 12.19
C GLY A 58 -10.86 -4.72 12.98
N CYS A 59 -11.18 -4.70 14.27
CA CYS A 59 -10.93 -5.84 15.16
C CYS A 59 -11.67 -7.13 14.81
N THR A 60 -12.87 -7.01 14.23
CA THR A 60 -13.74 -8.16 13.93
C THR A 60 -13.99 -8.36 12.44
N ARG A 61 -13.69 -7.35 11.61
CA ARG A 61 -13.99 -7.37 10.18
C ARG A 61 -13.12 -6.38 9.41
N GLN A 62 -12.96 -6.65 8.13
CA GLN A 62 -12.40 -5.69 7.18
C GLN A 62 -13.50 -4.95 6.42
N MET A 63 -13.18 -3.76 5.93
CA MET A 63 -14.07 -2.96 5.09
C MET A 63 -13.30 -2.49 3.87
N ASN A 64 -13.81 -2.78 2.68
CA ASN A 64 -13.30 -2.26 1.43
C ASN A 64 -13.91 -0.86 1.15
N LYS A 65 -13.51 -0.25 0.03
CA LYS A 65 -14.04 1.03 -0.45
C LYS A 65 -15.57 1.11 -0.46
N GLU A 66 -16.24 0.08 -0.98
CA GLU A 66 -17.69 0.07 -1.14
C GLU A 66 -18.40 0.04 0.21
N LEU A 67 -17.98 -0.85 1.10
CA LEU A 67 -18.52 -0.96 2.46
C LEU A 67 -18.25 0.31 3.28
N GLY A 68 -17.04 0.87 3.18
CA GLY A 68 -16.69 2.13 3.83
C GLY A 68 -17.53 3.30 3.33
N THR A 69 -17.70 3.41 2.01
CA THR A 69 -18.57 4.43 1.40
C THR A 69 -20.01 4.26 1.86
N HIS A 70 -20.54 3.03 1.81
CA HIS A 70 -21.91 2.73 2.23
C HIS A 70 -22.15 3.10 3.70
N LEU A 71 -21.23 2.74 4.60
CA LEU A 71 -21.34 3.04 6.02
C LEU A 71 -21.33 4.56 6.27
N LEU A 72 -20.45 5.29 5.58
CA LEU A 72 -20.33 6.74 5.73
C LEU A 72 -21.49 7.52 5.10
N THR A 73 -22.11 7.02 4.03
CA THR A 73 -23.30 7.65 3.44
C THR A 73 -24.56 7.45 4.27
N HIS A 74 -24.62 6.39 5.07
CA HIS A 74 -25.80 6.03 5.88
C HIS A 74 -25.61 6.34 7.37
N LEU A 75 -24.71 7.26 7.71
CA LEU A 75 -24.59 7.71 9.09
C LEU A 75 -25.91 8.33 9.56
N PRO A 76 -26.38 8.00 10.77
CA PRO A 76 -27.57 8.63 11.33
C PRO A 76 -27.46 10.15 11.33
N ALA A 77 -28.56 10.84 11.06
CA ALA A 77 -28.59 12.30 11.12
C ALA A 77 -28.13 12.80 12.50
N GLY A 78 -27.23 13.78 12.53
CA GLY A 78 -26.63 14.31 13.76
C GLY A 78 -25.40 13.55 14.27
N THR A 79 -24.94 12.50 13.60
CA THR A 79 -23.70 11.79 13.96
C THR A 79 -22.49 12.72 13.86
N GLN A 80 -21.77 12.90 14.97
CA GLN A 80 -20.52 13.66 15.00
C GLN A 80 -19.33 12.77 14.63
N PHE A 81 -19.21 12.44 13.34
CA PHE A 81 -18.04 11.74 12.83
C PHE A 81 -16.81 12.67 12.85
N SER A 82 -15.68 12.20 13.38
CA SER A 82 -14.43 12.96 13.36
C SER A 82 -13.19 12.09 13.37
N PHE A 83 -12.11 12.64 12.81
CA PHE A 83 -10.74 12.20 13.01
C PHE A 83 -10.02 13.22 13.88
N GLN A 84 -9.47 12.79 15.00
CA GLN A 84 -8.54 13.60 15.80
C GLN A 84 -7.12 13.09 15.52
N LEU A 85 -6.34 13.89 14.79
CA LEU A 85 -4.97 13.55 14.45
C LEU A 85 -4.14 13.38 15.73
N VAL A 86 -3.47 12.23 15.85
CA VAL A 86 -2.55 11.93 16.96
C VAL A 86 -1.11 12.20 16.54
N LYS A 87 -0.72 11.69 15.36
CA LYS A 87 0.61 11.90 14.77
C LYS A 87 0.56 11.63 13.28
N SER A 88 1.42 12.26 12.51
CA SER A 88 1.69 11.86 11.13
C SER A 88 3.17 11.96 10.76
N CYS A 89 3.53 11.26 9.68
CA CYS A 89 4.89 11.25 9.14
C CYS A 89 4.84 10.85 7.67
N TYR A 90 5.61 11.55 6.83
CA TYR A 90 5.91 11.10 5.48
C TYR A 90 6.74 9.82 5.52
N LYS A 91 6.23 8.78 4.87
CA LYS A 91 7.02 7.57 4.57
C LYS A 91 7.76 7.73 3.25
N HIS A 92 7.15 8.46 2.32
CA HIS A 92 7.67 8.83 1.00
C HIS A 92 7.11 10.18 0.57
N GLN A 93 7.63 10.78 -0.52
CA GLN A 93 7.18 12.09 -1.03
C GLN A 93 5.65 12.19 -1.26
N ASN A 94 4.98 11.07 -1.56
CA ASN A 94 3.56 11.01 -1.85
C ASN A 94 2.77 10.13 -0.87
N VAL A 95 3.39 9.63 0.20
CA VAL A 95 2.74 8.73 1.17
C VAL A 95 2.93 9.26 2.58
N ILE A 96 1.82 9.54 3.24
CA ILE A 96 1.79 9.94 4.64
C ILE A 96 1.11 8.83 5.43
N GLU A 97 1.81 8.33 6.44
CA GLU A 97 1.20 7.51 7.48
C GLU A 97 0.71 8.44 8.60
N PHE A 98 -0.52 8.27 9.04
CA PHE A 98 -1.03 9.02 10.18
C PHE A 98 -1.83 8.14 11.12
N SER A 99 -1.79 8.46 12.41
CA SER A 99 -2.63 7.85 13.43
C SER A 99 -3.68 8.85 13.88
N ALA A 100 -4.92 8.42 14.05
CA ALA A 100 -6.01 9.27 14.50
C ALA A 100 -6.96 8.52 15.44
N ASN A 101 -7.55 9.25 16.37
CA ASN A 101 -8.71 8.78 17.11
C ASN A 101 -9.96 9.05 16.26
N VAL A 102 -10.74 8.00 16.02
CA VAL A 102 -11.96 8.02 15.20
C VAL A 102 -13.18 7.96 16.11
N GLN A 103 -14.15 8.82 15.84
CA GLN A 103 -15.43 8.88 16.58
C GLN A 103 -16.60 8.91 15.60
N GLY A 104 -17.80 8.56 16.10
CA GLY A 104 -19.04 8.59 15.30
C GLY A 104 -19.36 7.32 14.52
N LEU A 105 -18.57 6.25 14.66
CA LEU A 105 -18.84 4.92 14.08
C LEU A 105 -19.15 3.85 15.15
N GLY A 106 -19.68 4.29 16.30
CA GLY A 106 -19.82 3.48 17.51
C GLY A 106 -18.86 3.94 18.60
N ALA A 107 -18.30 2.99 19.37
CA ALA A 107 -17.30 3.28 20.38
C ALA A 107 -16.05 3.94 19.74
N PRO A 108 -15.49 5.00 20.35
CA PRO A 108 -14.25 5.61 19.86
C PRO A 108 -13.11 4.60 19.77
N PHE A 109 -12.29 4.72 18.73
CA PHE A 109 -11.14 3.85 18.55
C PHE A 109 -9.96 4.60 17.93
N GLN A 110 -8.74 4.11 18.18
CA GLN A 110 -7.53 4.62 17.53
C GLN A 110 -7.16 3.76 16.33
N ALA A 111 -6.92 4.39 15.19
CA ALA A 111 -6.50 3.73 13.98
C ALA A 111 -5.32 4.42 13.31
N GLN A 112 -4.54 3.64 12.56
CA GLN A 112 -3.47 4.10 11.69
C GLN A 112 -3.94 4.01 10.24
N PHE A 113 -3.57 4.98 9.41
CA PHE A 113 -4.01 5.13 8.04
C PHE A 113 -2.84 5.45 7.11
N LEU A 114 -3.00 5.10 5.83
CA LEU A 114 -2.11 5.52 4.75
C LEU A 114 -2.85 6.46 3.80
N LEU A 115 -2.33 7.68 3.71
CA LEU A 115 -2.80 8.73 2.82
C LEU A 115 -1.82 8.88 1.65
N VAL A 116 -2.31 8.70 0.42
CA VAL A 116 -1.45 8.70 -0.78
C VAL A 116 -1.90 9.77 -1.77
N LEU A 117 -0.95 10.57 -2.26
CA LEU A 117 -1.17 11.53 -3.33
C LEU A 117 -1.16 10.80 -4.68
N GLY A 118 -2.34 10.70 -5.31
CA GLY A 118 -2.53 10.13 -6.64
C GLY A 118 -3.26 11.11 -7.55
N ARG A 119 -2.69 11.39 -8.74
CA ARG A 119 -3.30 12.26 -9.77
C ARG A 119 -3.78 13.62 -9.22
N GLY A 120 -3.00 14.21 -8.31
CA GLY A 120 -3.29 15.53 -7.71
C GLY A 120 -4.24 15.53 -6.52
N THR A 121 -4.73 14.37 -6.07
CA THR A 121 -5.62 14.26 -4.89
C THR A 121 -5.11 13.25 -3.89
N PHE A 122 -5.23 13.55 -2.60
CA PHE A 122 -4.93 12.61 -1.52
C PHE A 122 -6.11 11.67 -1.30
N LYS A 123 -5.82 10.38 -1.17
CA LYS A 123 -6.82 9.34 -0.91
C LYS A 123 -6.37 8.40 0.19
N LEU A 124 -7.33 7.90 0.97
CA LEU A 124 -7.08 6.80 1.87
C LEU A 124 -6.89 5.52 1.06
N THR A 125 -5.75 4.86 1.29
CA THR A 125 -5.40 3.58 0.66
C THR A 125 -5.48 2.42 1.65
N TYR A 126 -5.28 2.70 2.94
CA TYR A 126 -5.32 1.70 3.99
C TYR A 126 -5.73 2.32 5.33
N GLY A 127 -6.33 1.52 6.20
CA GLY A 127 -6.43 1.82 7.63
C GLY A 127 -6.47 0.56 8.50
N THR A 128 -6.06 0.68 9.75
CA THR A 128 -6.09 -0.43 10.72
C THR A 128 -6.34 0.08 12.14
N MET A 129 -7.18 -0.61 12.91
CA MET A 129 -7.32 -0.35 14.35
C MET A 129 -6.03 -0.76 15.07
N THR A 130 -5.51 0.13 15.90
CA THR A 130 -4.24 -0.09 16.62
C THR A 130 -4.42 -0.84 17.94
N VAL A 131 -5.63 -0.81 18.50
CA VAL A 131 -5.98 -1.50 19.76
C VAL A 131 -7.35 -2.14 19.62
N CYS A 132 -7.41 -3.44 19.88
CA CYS A 132 -8.65 -4.19 20.01
C CYS A 132 -8.85 -4.54 21.47
N GLN A 133 -9.86 -3.95 22.12
CA GLN A 133 -10.26 -4.43 23.45
C GLN A 133 -10.78 -5.86 23.28
N GLN A 134 -10.08 -6.84 23.86
CA GLN A 134 -10.62 -8.16 24.02
C GLN A 134 -11.83 -8.03 24.95
N VAL A 135 -13.03 -8.26 24.42
CA VAL A 135 -14.22 -8.39 25.26
C VAL A 135 -13.95 -9.54 26.22
N PRO A 136 -14.09 -9.36 27.55
CA PRO A 136 -14.06 -10.48 28.49
C PRO A 136 -15.13 -11.48 28.07
N VAL A 137 -14.69 -12.62 27.57
CA VAL A 137 -15.58 -13.69 27.11
C VAL A 137 -16.24 -14.28 28.35
N ALA A 138 -17.52 -13.95 28.59
CA ALA A 138 -18.34 -14.74 29.50
C ALA A 138 -18.34 -16.20 29.01
N PRO A 139 -18.41 -17.22 29.90
CA PRO A 139 -18.37 -18.61 29.47
C PRO A 139 -19.63 -18.93 28.66
N VAL A 140 -19.54 -18.88 27.35
CA VAL A 140 -20.58 -19.33 26.43
C VAL A 140 -20.19 -20.72 25.91
N ALA A 141 -21.18 -21.62 25.89
CA ALA A 141 -21.15 -22.97 25.32
C ALA A 141 -20.41 -23.01 23.96
N PRO A 142 -19.88 -24.18 23.51
CA PRO A 142 -18.96 -24.23 22.37
C PRO A 142 -19.61 -23.69 21.10
N VAL A 143 -19.35 -22.41 20.82
CA VAL A 143 -19.66 -21.75 19.57
C VAL A 143 -18.64 -22.28 18.57
N ALA A 144 -19.12 -22.65 17.38
CA ALA A 144 -18.25 -23.04 16.27
C ALA A 144 -17.09 -22.04 16.13
N PRO A 145 -15.87 -22.50 15.78
CA PRO A 145 -14.71 -21.63 15.65
C PRO A 145 -15.08 -20.39 14.83
N PRO A 146 -14.74 -19.18 15.28
CA PRO A 146 -15.00 -17.97 14.51
C PRO A 146 -14.46 -18.18 13.10
N ALA A 147 -15.28 -17.86 12.09
CA ALA A 147 -14.88 -17.96 10.70
C ALA A 147 -13.52 -17.27 10.53
N ILE A 148 -12.55 -17.99 10.00
CA ILE A 148 -11.20 -17.46 9.74
C ILE A 148 -11.38 -16.24 8.84
N VAL A 149 -11.12 -15.05 9.37
CA VAL A 149 -11.15 -13.82 8.59
C VAL A 149 -9.95 -13.88 7.64
N ASP A 150 -10.22 -14.01 6.34
CA ASP A 150 -9.19 -14.09 5.31
C ASP A 150 -8.49 -12.73 5.19
N ASN A 151 -7.35 -12.58 5.87
CA ASN A 151 -6.51 -11.39 5.85
C ASN A 151 -5.50 -11.40 4.70
N SER A 152 -5.57 -12.38 3.79
CA SER A 152 -4.52 -12.64 2.81
C SER A 152 -4.38 -11.53 1.78
N GLN A 153 -5.50 -10.89 1.39
CA GLN A 153 -5.45 -9.72 0.53
C GLN A 153 -4.64 -8.57 1.16
N VAL A 154 -4.82 -8.34 2.46
CA VAL A 154 -4.11 -7.27 3.19
C VAL A 154 -2.63 -7.56 3.22
N ILE A 155 -2.27 -8.78 3.60
CA ILE A 155 -0.87 -9.21 3.68
C ILE A 155 -0.19 -9.02 2.32
N VAL A 156 -0.83 -9.44 1.24
CA VAL A 156 -0.30 -9.31 -0.12
C VAL A 156 -0.16 -7.85 -0.55
N VAL A 157 -1.17 -6.99 -0.32
CA VAL A 157 -1.11 -5.59 -0.72
C VAL A 157 -0.05 -4.82 0.07
N THR A 158 0.04 -5.04 1.39
CA THR A 158 1.07 -4.41 2.23
C THR A 158 2.46 -4.86 1.81
N PHE A 159 2.66 -6.17 1.61
CA PHE A 159 3.92 -6.72 1.15
C PHE A 159 4.34 -6.15 -0.21
N LEU A 160 3.41 -6.09 -1.18
CA LEU A 160 3.66 -5.52 -2.50
C LEU A 160 4.14 -4.07 -2.43
N LYS A 161 3.54 -3.24 -1.57
CA LYS A 161 3.96 -1.84 -1.40
C LYS A 161 5.36 -1.71 -0.82
N GLN A 162 5.70 -2.56 0.14
CA GLN A 162 7.06 -2.61 0.69
C GLN A 162 8.08 -3.02 -0.37
N LEU A 163 7.77 -4.06 -1.15
CA LEU A 163 8.61 -4.54 -2.24
C LEU A 163 8.83 -3.48 -3.32
N GLU A 164 7.76 -2.79 -3.76
CA GLU A 164 7.83 -1.69 -4.73
C GLU A 164 8.75 -0.56 -4.24
N SER A 165 8.67 -0.19 -2.96
CA SER A 165 9.52 0.83 -2.36
C SER A 165 11.00 0.43 -2.38
N VAL A 166 11.29 -0.81 -2.00
CA VAL A 166 12.66 -1.33 -1.92
C VAL A 166 13.29 -1.42 -3.32
N ILE A 167 12.51 -1.85 -4.32
CA ILE A 167 12.92 -1.86 -5.73
C ILE A 167 13.22 -0.45 -6.22
N TYR A 168 12.33 0.52 -5.94
CA TYR A 168 12.49 1.91 -6.36
C TYR A 168 13.78 2.53 -5.80
N GLN A 169 14.07 2.28 -4.51
CA GLN A 169 15.26 2.78 -3.82
C GLN A 169 16.54 2.03 -4.20
N LYS A 170 16.41 0.89 -4.88
CA LYS A 170 17.49 -0.08 -5.10
C LYS A 170 18.17 -0.48 -3.77
N ASP A 171 17.37 -0.62 -2.72
CA ASP A 171 17.85 -0.99 -1.39
C ASP A 171 18.12 -2.50 -1.36
N PHE A 172 19.32 -2.88 -1.79
CA PHE A 172 19.74 -4.28 -1.86
C PHE A 172 19.58 -5.00 -0.52
N GLN A 173 19.89 -4.35 0.59
CA GLN A 173 19.84 -4.99 1.91
C GLN A 173 18.40 -5.31 2.31
N ARG A 174 17.47 -4.37 2.16
CA ARG A 174 16.05 -4.65 2.42
C ARG A 174 15.44 -5.60 1.39
N PHE A 175 15.91 -5.59 0.14
CA PHE A 175 15.43 -6.53 -0.86
C PHE A 175 15.75 -7.97 -0.46
N MET A 176 16.97 -8.22 0.01
CA MET A 176 17.37 -9.54 0.51
C MET A 176 16.59 -9.98 1.76
N GLN A 177 15.98 -9.04 2.50
CA GLN A 177 15.09 -9.37 3.62
C GLN A 177 13.68 -9.75 3.15
N LEU A 178 13.20 -9.18 2.04
CA LEU A 178 11.87 -9.45 1.47
C LEU A 178 11.87 -10.63 0.48
N VAL A 179 13.03 -11.04 -0.02
CA VAL A 179 13.18 -12.09 -1.04
C VAL A 179 14.13 -13.18 -0.52
N ALA A 180 13.60 -14.39 -0.33
CA ALA A 180 14.31 -15.50 0.29
C ALA A 180 15.54 -15.94 -0.52
N ASP A 181 16.55 -16.51 0.15
CA ASP A 181 17.77 -17.03 -0.50
C ASP A 181 17.47 -18.01 -1.65
N GLY A 182 16.45 -18.85 -1.50
CA GLY A 182 16.03 -19.84 -2.49
C GLY A 182 15.08 -19.31 -3.57
N PHE A 183 14.83 -18.01 -3.64
CA PHE A 183 13.90 -17.42 -4.60
C PHE A 183 14.38 -17.63 -6.04
N ILE A 184 13.45 -18.09 -6.88
CA ILE A 184 13.61 -18.17 -8.33
C ILE A 184 12.43 -17.49 -9.00
N TRP A 185 12.73 -16.51 -9.86
CA TRP A 185 11.78 -15.99 -10.83
C TRP A 185 11.93 -16.75 -12.14
N GLN A 186 10.91 -17.53 -12.49
CA GLN A 186 10.77 -18.10 -13.82
C GLN A 186 10.11 -17.09 -14.75
N ASP A 187 10.93 -16.43 -15.56
CA ASP A 187 10.46 -15.58 -16.64
C ASP A 187 10.31 -16.38 -17.94
N CYS A 188 9.86 -15.72 -19.00
CA CYS A 188 9.52 -16.34 -20.28
C CYS A 188 10.69 -17.03 -20.99
N SER A 189 11.90 -16.50 -20.84
CA SER A 189 13.09 -16.98 -21.55
C SER A 189 14.25 -17.35 -20.63
N ALA A 190 14.13 -17.05 -19.34
CA ALA A 190 15.21 -17.22 -18.39
C ALA A 190 14.67 -17.45 -16.97
N LYS A 191 15.57 -17.92 -16.10
CA LYS A 191 15.34 -17.95 -14.66
C LYS A 191 16.29 -16.97 -14.00
N TYR A 192 15.78 -16.21 -13.04
CA TYR A 192 16.56 -15.25 -12.28
C TYR A 192 16.51 -15.63 -10.80
N ASP A 193 17.67 -15.72 -10.16
CA ASP A 193 17.73 -15.74 -8.70
C ASP A 193 17.43 -14.35 -8.13
N ARG A 194 17.37 -14.23 -6.80
CA ARG A 194 17.08 -12.96 -6.13
C ARG A 194 18.10 -11.84 -6.47
N THR A 195 19.37 -12.18 -6.62
CA THR A 195 20.45 -11.21 -6.87
C THR A 195 20.35 -10.68 -8.29
N GLN A 196 20.19 -11.60 -9.25
CA GLN A 196 19.96 -11.28 -10.65
C GLN A 196 18.67 -10.48 -10.83
N THR A 197 17.63 -10.78 -10.05
CA THR A 197 16.35 -10.06 -10.07
C THR A 197 16.53 -8.58 -9.72
N ILE A 198 17.23 -8.23 -8.63
CA ILE A 198 17.38 -6.80 -8.29
C ILE A 198 18.41 -6.07 -9.18
N ILE A 199 19.43 -6.78 -9.69
CA ILE A 199 20.44 -6.19 -10.59
C ILE A 199 19.83 -5.84 -11.95
N SER A 200 18.92 -6.67 -12.46
CA SER A 200 18.28 -6.47 -13.77
C SER A 200 17.27 -5.31 -13.78
N LEU A 201 16.87 -4.80 -12.61
CA LEU A 201 15.95 -3.68 -12.50
C LEU A 201 16.67 -2.34 -12.71
N PRO A 202 16.20 -1.50 -13.65
CA PRO A 202 16.83 -0.21 -13.91
C PRO A 202 16.72 0.72 -12.69
N ASN A 203 17.72 1.58 -12.50
CA ASN A 203 17.72 2.56 -11.41
C ASN A 203 16.51 3.49 -11.54
N GLY A 204 15.78 3.71 -10.44
CA GLY A 204 14.57 4.53 -10.45
C GLY A 204 13.41 3.88 -11.20
N ALA A 205 13.41 2.54 -11.35
CA ALA A 205 12.28 1.81 -11.88
C ALA A 205 11.03 2.07 -11.02
N CYS A 206 10.14 2.96 -11.48
CA CYS A 206 8.82 3.14 -10.91
C CYS A 206 7.95 1.96 -11.33
N GLN A 207 8.14 0.84 -10.64
CA GLN A 207 7.26 -0.31 -10.80
C GLN A 207 5.94 -0.01 -10.12
N THR A 208 4.88 -0.25 -10.88
CA THR A 208 3.51 -0.17 -10.35
C THR A 208 2.85 -1.51 -10.57
N SER A 209 2.39 -2.12 -9.48
CA SER A 209 1.71 -3.39 -9.47
C SER A 209 0.26 -3.21 -9.07
N LYS A 210 -0.62 -3.93 -9.76
CA LYS A 210 -2.02 -4.07 -9.38
C LYS A 210 -2.28 -5.55 -9.07
N LEU A 211 -2.71 -5.81 -7.84
CA LEU A 211 -3.21 -7.14 -7.44
C LEU A 211 -4.43 -7.52 -8.27
N LEU A 212 -4.38 -8.68 -8.91
CA LEU A 212 -5.48 -9.26 -9.69
C LEU A 212 -6.21 -10.35 -8.91
N SER A 213 -5.47 -11.24 -8.25
CA SER A 213 -6.03 -12.33 -7.47
C SER A 213 -5.04 -12.80 -6.41
N TYR A 214 -5.54 -13.52 -5.41
CA TYR A 214 -4.74 -14.24 -4.43
C TYR A 214 -5.45 -15.55 -4.06
N LYS A 215 -4.66 -16.49 -3.54
CA LYS A 215 -5.09 -17.81 -3.07
C LYS A 215 -4.26 -18.18 -1.86
N VAL A 216 -4.93 -18.47 -0.74
CA VAL A 216 -4.30 -19.08 0.42
C VAL A 216 -4.01 -20.54 0.10
N VAL A 217 -2.74 -20.91 0.08
CA VAL A 217 -2.31 -22.30 -0.13
C VAL A 217 -2.37 -23.06 1.20
N ASP A 218 -1.87 -22.43 2.26
CA ASP A 218 -1.95 -22.88 3.66
C ASP A 218 -1.81 -21.68 4.62
N SER A 219 -1.77 -21.94 5.94
CA SER A 219 -1.68 -20.89 6.97
C SER A 219 -0.45 -19.99 6.89
N SER A 220 0.57 -20.40 6.15
CA SER A 220 1.85 -19.71 5.98
C SER A 220 2.17 -19.34 4.54
N CYS A 221 1.32 -19.68 3.57
CA CYS A 221 1.64 -19.52 2.16
C CYS A 221 0.48 -18.91 1.37
N ILE A 222 0.76 -17.81 0.67
CA ILE A 222 -0.17 -17.14 -0.22
C ILE A 222 0.43 -17.09 -1.62
N GLU A 223 -0.30 -17.60 -2.60
CA GLU A 223 -0.03 -17.35 -4.01
C GLU A 223 -0.84 -16.14 -4.46
N TYR A 224 -0.21 -15.18 -5.14
CA TYR A 224 -0.93 -14.01 -5.63
C TYR A 224 -0.47 -13.60 -7.02
N THR A 225 -1.41 -13.09 -7.81
CA THR A 225 -1.14 -12.64 -9.19
C THR A 225 -1.26 -11.13 -9.25
N VAL A 226 -0.22 -10.49 -9.77
CA VAL A 226 -0.24 -9.06 -10.09
C VAL A 226 -0.09 -8.85 -11.59
N ILE A 227 -0.56 -7.70 -12.04
CA ILE A 227 -0.05 -7.08 -13.27
C ILE A 227 0.92 -5.98 -12.85
N THR A 228 2.17 -6.08 -13.29
CA THR A 228 3.22 -5.09 -13.00
C THR A 228 3.70 -4.42 -14.27
N LYS A 229 4.00 -3.13 -14.18
CA LYS A 229 4.53 -2.33 -15.28
C LYS A 229 5.77 -1.57 -14.82
N GLY A 230 6.87 -1.73 -15.53
CA GLY A 230 8.10 -0.94 -15.38
C GLY A 230 8.11 0.35 -16.21
N VAL A 231 9.17 1.15 -16.08
CA VAL A 231 9.27 2.54 -16.62
C VAL A 231 9.13 2.63 -18.14
N GLN A 232 9.49 1.59 -18.89
CA GLN A 232 9.36 1.55 -20.36
C GLN A 232 8.79 0.22 -20.88
N GLY A 233 8.22 -0.60 -19.99
CA GLY A 233 7.83 -1.98 -20.30
C GLY A 233 6.35 -2.15 -20.61
N THR A 234 6.04 -3.16 -21.41
CA THR A 234 4.70 -3.75 -21.48
C THR A 234 4.33 -4.31 -20.11
N ALA A 235 3.07 -4.15 -19.71
CA ALA A 235 2.59 -4.72 -18.46
C ALA A 235 2.69 -6.25 -18.54
N VAL A 236 3.31 -6.86 -17.53
CA VAL A 236 3.49 -8.31 -17.43
C VAL A 236 2.70 -8.84 -16.25
N LYS A 237 2.09 -10.00 -16.44
CA LYS A 237 1.32 -10.70 -15.42
C LYS A 237 2.23 -11.68 -14.72
N VAL A 238 2.41 -11.52 -13.41
CA VAL A 238 3.34 -12.30 -12.61
C VAL A 238 2.59 -12.91 -11.43
N GLN A 239 2.73 -14.21 -11.25
CA GLN A 239 2.33 -14.90 -10.04
C GLN A 239 3.52 -14.96 -9.08
N PHE A 240 3.30 -14.62 -7.82
CA PHE A 240 4.27 -14.67 -6.75
C PHE A 240 3.82 -15.67 -5.68
N THR A 241 4.79 -16.29 -5.03
CA THR A 241 4.58 -17.11 -3.83
C THR A 241 5.17 -16.38 -2.63
N LEU A 242 4.30 -16.05 -1.67
CA LEU A 242 4.63 -15.35 -0.44
C LEU A 242 4.54 -16.31 0.75
N HIS A 243 5.67 -16.52 1.41
CA HIS A 243 5.71 -17.26 2.67
C HIS A 243 5.69 -16.30 3.85
N LEU A 244 4.73 -16.48 4.75
CA LEU A 244 4.50 -15.61 5.90
C LEU A 244 5.47 -15.94 7.03
N ASN A 245 6.01 -14.89 7.63
CA ASN A 245 6.92 -14.99 8.77
C ASN A 245 6.70 -13.79 9.71
N GLN A 246 7.46 -13.74 10.80
CA GLN A 246 7.41 -12.66 11.79
C GLN A 246 7.69 -11.25 11.23
N ASN A 247 8.25 -11.14 10.01
CA ASN A 247 8.57 -9.88 9.34
C ASN A 247 7.52 -9.48 8.30
N GLY A 248 6.37 -10.15 8.25
CA GLY A 248 5.29 -9.83 7.30
C GLY A 248 5.35 -10.62 5.98
N GLY A 249 6.41 -11.40 5.75
CA GLY A 249 6.52 -12.36 4.67
C GLY A 249 7.78 -12.22 3.81
N GLN A 250 8.06 -13.24 3.02
CA GLN A 250 9.17 -13.31 2.06
C GLN A 250 8.74 -13.97 0.75
N LEU A 251 9.16 -13.40 -0.38
CA LEU A 251 9.00 -14.06 -1.67
C LEU A 251 9.89 -15.30 -1.74
N THR A 252 9.28 -16.42 -2.06
CA THR A 252 9.97 -17.71 -2.29
C THR A 252 9.96 -18.12 -3.75
N GLY A 253 9.09 -17.53 -4.58
CA GLY A 253 9.10 -17.76 -6.02
C GLY A 253 8.29 -16.73 -6.79
N ALA A 254 8.57 -16.64 -8.08
CA ALA A 254 7.79 -15.86 -9.03
C ALA A 254 7.71 -16.56 -10.40
N LYS A 255 6.61 -16.38 -11.11
CA LYS A 255 6.39 -16.92 -12.46
C LYS A 255 5.66 -15.92 -13.34
N THR A 256 6.25 -15.57 -14.48
CA THR A 256 5.55 -14.81 -15.52
C THR A 256 4.50 -15.71 -16.16
N LEU A 257 3.22 -15.29 -16.16
CA LEU A 257 2.10 -16.12 -16.60
C LEU A 257 1.80 -16.02 -18.10
N GLU A 258 2.10 -14.89 -18.72
CA GLU A 258 1.77 -14.60 -20.13
C GLU A 258 2.99 -13.99 -20.84
N CYS A 259 3.57 -14.72 -21.79
CA CYS A 259 4.79 -14.36 -22.50
C CYS A 259 4.56 -13.72 -23.88
N SER A 260 3.31 -13.43 -24.22
CA SER A 260 2.88 -13.04 -25.57
C SER A 260 2.86 -11.51 -25.83
N MET A 261 3.17 -10.67 -24.84
CA MET A 261 3.16 -9.20 -25.02
C MET A 261 4.54 -8.54 -25.12
N ALA A 262 5.63 -9.32 -25.18
CA ALA A 262 6.99 -8.80 -25.30
C ALA A 262 7.60 -8.93 -26.72
N GLN A 263 6.91 -9.53 -27.69
CA GLN A 263 7.51 -9.88 -28.99
C GLN A 263 7.24 -8.91 -30.16
N ASN A 264 6.44 -7.85 -29.98
CA ASN A 264 6.09 -6.97 -31.11
C ASN A 264 7.00 -5.74 -31.32
N VAL A 265 8.14 -5.64 -30.64
CA VAL A 265 9.08 -4.53 -30.86
C VAL A 265 10.47 -4.98 -31.33
N TYR A 266 10.86 -6.25 -31.15
CA TYR A 266 12.17 -6.74 -31.61
C TYR A 266 12.19 -7.36 -33.02
N ASN A 267 11.03 -7.62 -33.63
CA ASN A 267 10.94 -8.21 -34.98
C ASN A 267 10.70 -7.22 -36.12
N ASN A 268 10.74 -5.91 -35.88
CA ASN A 268 10.58 -4.90 -36.95
C ASN A 268 11.83 -4.05 -37.20
N GLY A 269 13.01 -4.58 -36.86
CA GLY A 269 14.30 -3.92 -37.06
C GLY A 269 15.28 -4.66 -37.98
N ASN A 270 14.91 -5.79 -38.57
CA ASN A 270 15.87 -6.59 -39.35
C ASN A 270 15.28 -7.25 -40.62
N ASN A 271 14.57 -6.48 -41.43
CA ASN A 271 14.15 -6.91 -42.77
C ASN A 271 14.34 -5.81 -43.84
N ASN A 272 15.40 -5.01 -43.71
CA ASN A 272 15.94 -4.24 -44.82
C ASN A 272 17.39 -4.67 -45.01
N ASN A 273 17.59 -5.73 -45.80
CA ASN A 273 18.77 -5.95 -46.65
C ASN A 273 18.59 -7.31 -47.33
N ASN A 274 17.89 -7.32 -48.47
CA ASN A 274 18.19 -8.13 -49.64
C ASN A 274 17.10 -7.88 -50.68
N ASN A 275 17.28 -6.82 -51.46
CA ASN A 275 16.91 -6.76 -52.88
C ASN A 275 17.43 -5.46 -53.49
N GLN A 276 18.75 -5.38 -53.63
CA GLN A 276 19.35 -4.74 -54.79
C GLN A 276 20.34 -5.74 -55.36
N TYR A 277 20.04 -6.23 -56.57
CA TYR A 277 20.92 -6.66 -57.65
C TYR A 277 20.20 -7.73 -58.48
N ALA A 278 19.36 -7.28 -59.43
CA ALA A 278 19.12 -7.97 -60.72
C ALA A 278 18.21 -7.10 -61.60
N LEU A 279 18.77 -6.01 -62.14
CA LEU A 279 18.41 -5.50 -63.47
C LEU A 279 19.70 -5.09 -64.16
N GLN A 280 20.38 -6.07 -64.76
CA GLN A 280 21.11 -5.89 -66.02
C GLN A 280 21.06 -7.22 -66.78
N GLN A 281 20.46 -7.13 -67.98
CA GLN A 281 20.36 -8.08 -69.10
C GLN A 281 19.25 -9.13 -69.01
#